data_AF-A0A5W2A6K1-F1
#
_entry.id   AF-A0A5W2A6K1-F1
#
_cell.length_a   1.000
_cell.length_b   1.000
_cell.length_c   1.000
_cell.angle_alpha   90.00
_cell.angle_beta   90.00
_cell.angle_gamma   90.00
#
_symmetry.space_group_name_H-M   'P 1'
#
loop_
_entity.id
_entity.type
_entity.pdbx_description
1 polymer ?
#
loop_
_entity_poly.entity_id
_entity_poly.type
_entity_poly.pdbx_seq_one_letter_code
_entity_poly.pdbx_strand_id
1 'polypeptide(L)'
;MNEQQLISMIIELKSWHQNRVEKCQMIIDEKDADIRLDMGESGSMEFGADTREARFIRIGVQLALLQFQPFPITMKQADDVEDDSDV
;
A
#
# COMPACT_ATOMS: atom_id res chain seq x y z
N MET A 1 -0.21 26.37 1.55
CA MET A 1 -0.09 25.28 0.56
C MET A 1 -0.96 25.67 -0.61
N ASN A 2 -0.41 25.80 -1.81
CA ASN A 2 -1.20 26.13 -3.00
C ASN A 2 -1.73 24.86 -3.68
N GLU A 3 -2.63 25.02 -4.65
CA GLU A 3 -3.26 23.90 -5.37
C GLU A 3 -2.23 23.00 -6.07
N GLN A 4 -1.21 23.58 -6.71
CA GLN A 4 -0.15 22.83 -7.37
C GLN A 4 0.66 21.97 -6.40
N GLN A 5 0.98 22.49 -5.21
CA GLN A 5 1.67 21.75 -4.16
C GLN A 5 0.81 20.58 -3.64
N LEU A 6 -0.50 20.78 -3.49
CA LEU A 6 -1.43 19.73 -3.10
C LEU A 6 -1.50 18.62 -4.15
N ILE A 7 -1.62 18.98 -5.43
CA ILE A 7 -1.65 18.01 -6.54
C ILE A 7 -0.36 17.18 -6.57
N SER A 8 0.80 17.84 -6.51
CA SER A 8 2.10 17.14 -6.51
C SER A 8 2.23 16.18 -5.33
N MET A 9 1.84 16.60 -4.12
CA MET A 9 1.86 15.75 -2.94
C MET A 9 0.97 14.51 -3.10
N ILE A 10 -0.20 14.64 -3.72
CA ILE A 10 -1.11 13.51 -3.93
C ILE A 10 -0.56 12.54 -4.97
N ILE A 11 0.08 13.03 -6.03
CA ILE A 11 0.75 12.20 -7.03
C ILE A 11 1.89 11.40 -6.39
N GLU A 12 2.74 12.05 -5.61
CA GLU A 12 3.84 11.40 -4.89
C GLU A 12 3.32 10.33 -3.93
N LEU A 13 2.26 10.64 -3.17
CA LEU A 13 1.67 9.69 -2.24
C LEU A 13 1.04 8.48 -2.96
N LYS A 14 0.42 8.70 -4.12
CA LYS A 14 -0.13 7.63 -4.95
C LYS A 14 0.98 6.72 -5.47
N SER A 15 2.06 7.29 -5.98
CA SER A 15 3.23 6.52 -6.45
C SER A 15 3.88 5.70 -5.32
N TRP A 16 4.07 6.33 -4.16
CA TRP A 16 4.59 5.67 -2.96
C TRP A 16 3.72 4.49 -2.50
N HIS A 17 2.39 4.66 -2.57
CA HIS A 17 1.42 3.64 -2.21
C HIS A 17 1.42 2.49 -3.22
N GLN A 18 1.38 2.79 -4.52
CA GLN A 18 1.44 1.80 -5.59
C GLN A 18 2.70 0.93 -5.49
N ASN A 19 3.86 1.54 -5.26
CA ASN A 19 5.12 0.78 -5.10
C ASN A 19 5.07 -0.23 -3.94
N ARG A 20 4.35 0.08 -2.86
CA ARG A 20 4.18 -0.84 -1.72
C ARG A 20 3.22 -1.97 -2.03
N VAL A 21 2.10 -1.66 -2.68
CA VAL A 21 1.15 -2.66 -3.18
C VAL A 21 1.85 -3.65 -4.11
N GLU A 22 2.66 -3.16 -5.05
CA GLU A 22 3.44 -4.00 -5.98
C GLU A 22 4.44 -4.90 -5.24
N LYS A 23 5.16 -4.38 -4.24
CA LYS A 23 6.09 -5.19 -3.43
C LYS A 23 5.37 -6.27 -2.64
N CYS A 24 4.21 -5.97 -2.06
CA CYS A 24 3.40 -6.98 -1.37
C CYS A 24 2.90 -8.05 -2.34
N GLN A 25 2.47 -7.64 -3.54
CA GLN A 25 2.02 -8.58 -4.58
C GLN A 25 3.15 -9.51 -5.03
N MET A 26 4.37 -8.99 -5.20
CA MET A 26 5.55 -9.79 -5.55
C MET A 26 5.81 -10.92 -4.54
N ILE A 27 5.67 -10.66 -3.23
CA ILE A 27 5.86 -11.68 -2.19
C ILE A 27 4.84 -12.83 -2.34
N ILE A 28 3.65 -12.53 -2.82
CA ILE A 28 2.56 -13.50 -3.02
C ILE A 28 2.77 -14.30 -4.31
N ASP A 29 3.24 -13.64 -5.37
CA ASP A 29 3.41 -14.23 -6.70
C ASP A 29 4.64 -15.14 -6.77
N GLU A 30 5.75 -14.74 -6.13
CA GLU A 30 7.00 -15.49 -6.08
C GLU A 30 6.96 -16.59 -4.99
N LYS A 31 6.21 -17.65 -5.28
CA LYS A 31 5.95 -18.76 -4.33
C LYS A 31 7.17 -19.62 -4.03
N ASP A 32 8.10 -19.69 -4.98
CA ASP A 32 9.29 -20.53 -4.89
C ASP A 32 10.50 -19.78 -4.33
N ALA A 33 10.33 -18.50 -4.00
CA ALA A 33 11.38 -17.68 -3.39
C ALA A 33 11.45 -17.89 -1.87
N ASP A 34 12.66 -17.94 -1.33
CA ASP A 34 12.88 -17.88 0.11
C ASP A 34 12.58 -16.47 0.63
N ILE A 35 12.10 -16.39 1.88
CA ILE A 35 11.77 -15.12 2.53
C ILE A 35 12.85 -14.79 3.55
N ARG A 36 13.46 -13.61 3.40
CA ARG A 36 14.36 -13.05 4.41
C ARG A 36 13.73 -11.83 5.06
N LEU A 37 13.57 -11.86 6.37
CA LEU A 37 13.10 -10.74 7.17
C LEU A 37 14.28 -10.13 7.93
N ASP A 38 14.53 -8.84 7.68
CA ASP A 38 15.49 -8.06 8.45
C ASP A 38 14.83 -7.56 9.75
N MET A 39 15.41 -7.94 10.89
CA MET A 39 14.95 -7.60 12.23
C MET A 39 15.88 -6.56 12.90
N GLY A 40 16.69 -5.85 12.11
CA GLY A 40 17.59 -4.80 12.59
C GLY A 40 18.71 -5.36 13.48
N GLU A 41 18.87 -4.82 14.69
CA GLU A 41 19.91 -5.28 15.64
C GLU A 41 19.76 -6.75 16.04
N SER A 42 18.55 -7.32 15.88
CA SER A 42 18.29 -8.74 16.15
C SER A 42 18.72 -9.67 15.01
N GLY A 43 19.31 -9.14 13.94
CA GLY A 43 19.78 -9.90 12.78
C GLY A 43 18.68 -10.12 11.74
N SER A 44 18.77 -11.23 11.00
CA SER A 44 17.77 -11.60 9.99
C SER A 44 17.26 -13.01 10.18
N MET A 45 15.96 -13.20 9.89
CA MET A 45 15.33 -14.53 9.83
C MET A 45 15.17 -14.94 8.37
N GLU A 46 15.43 -16.21 8.08
CA GLU A 46 15.28 -16.80 6.75
C GLU A 46 14.28 -17.95 6.81
N PHE A 47 13.34 -17.97 5.87
CA PHE A 47 12.29 -18.97 5.75
C PHE A 47 12.35 -19.55 4.34
N GLY A 48 12.66 -20.85 4.25
CA GLY A 48 12.64 -21.55 2.96
C GLY A 48 11.26 -21.51 2.32
N ALA A 49 11.19 -21.41 0.99
CA ALA A 49 9.93 -21.24 0.24
C ALA A 49 8.84 -22.26 0.59
N ASP A 50 9.23 -23.52 0.82
CA ASP A 50 8.35 -24.65 1.10
C ASP A 50 7.94 -24.80 2.57
N THR A 51 8.49 -23.95 3.44
CA THR A 51 8.21 -23.99 4.88
C THR A 51 6.78 -23.57 5.18
N ARG A 52 6.26 -24.01 6.33
CA ARG A 52 4.92 -23.62 6.78
C ARG A 52 4.88 -22.13 7.13
N GLU A 53 5.98 -21.62 7.65
CA GLU A 53 6.23 -20.24 8.02
C GLU A 53 6.16 -19.33 6.79
N ALA A 54 6.87 -19.67 5.71
CA ALA A 54 6.81 -18.90 4.47
C ALA A 54 5.39 -18.85 3.89
N ARG A 55 4.63 -19.96 3.95
CA ARG A 55 3.20 -19.96 3.57
C ARG A 55 2.37 -19.02 4.42
N PHE A 56 2.55 -19.02 5.74
CA PHE A 56 1.82 -18.12 6.63
C PHE A 56 2.18 -16.65 6.42
N ILE A 57 3.46 -16.35 6.16
CA ILE A 57 3.89 -14.99 5.83
C ILE A 57 3.17 -14.52 4.55
N ARG A 58 3.13 -15.32 3.50
CA ARG A 58 2.41 -14.99 2.26
C ARG A 58 0.92 -14.77 2.49
N ILE A 59 0.26 -15.62 3.29
CA ILE A 59 -1.15 -15.43 3.66
C ILE A 59 -1.33 -14.11 4.42
N GLY A 60 -0.45 -13.80 5.37
CA GLY A 60 -0.48 -12.54 6.11
C GLY A 60 -0.33 -11.32 5.19
N VAL A 61 0.59 -11.39 4.22
CA VAL A 61 0.78 -10.33 3.22
C VAL A 61 -0.45 -10.20 2.32
N GLN A 62 -1.06 -11.30 1.90
CA GLN A 62 -2.30 -11.29 1.12
C GLN A 62 -3.45 -10.61 1.88
N LEU A 63 -3.62 -10.92 3.17
CA LEU A 63 -4.62 -10.28 4.02
C LEU A 63 -4.34 -8.78 4.19
N ALA A 64 -3.09 -8.40 4.41
CA ALA A 64 -2.70 -6.99 4.47
C ALA A 64 -2.99 -6.27 3.15
N LEU A 65 -2.68 -6.90 2.02
CA LEU A 65 -2.91 -6.33 0.70
C LEU A 65 -4.40 -6.08 0.44
N LEU A 66 -5.29 -7.01 0.81
CA LEU A 66 -6.74 -6.80 0.67
C LEU A 66 -7.23 -5.53 1.40
N GLN A 67 -6.64 -5.23 2.57
CA GLN A 67 -6.99 -4.05 3.35
C GLN A 67 -6.40 -2.75 2.79
N PHE A 68 -5.19 -2.82 2.20
CA PHE A 68 -4.41 -1.63 1.84
C PHE A 68 -4.26 -1.40 0.33
N GLN A 69 -4.73 -2.30 -0.52
CA GLN A 69 -4.72 -2.12 -1.98
C GLN A 69 -5.51 -0.89 -2.43
N PRO A 70 -6.68 -0.55 -1.85
CA PRO A 70 -7.35 0.71 -2.18
C PRO A 70 -6.51 1.91 -1.74
N PHE A 71 -6.36 2.91 -2.61
CA PHE A 71 -5.70 4.15 -2.23
C PHE A 71 -6.52 4.85 -1.11
N PRO A 72 -5.93 5.18 0.04
CA PRO A 72 -6.68 5.55 1.24
C PRO A 72 -7.24 6.98 1.23
N ILE A 73 -7.06 7.72 0.14
CA ILE A 73 -7.55 9.10 0.00
C ILE A 73 -8.59 9.14 -1.11
N THR A 74 -9.75 9.65 -0.76
CA THR A 74 -10.84 9.98 -1.68
C THR A 74 -11.01 11.49 -1.72
N MET A 75 -11.00 12.08 -2.91
CA MET A 75 -11.43 13.47 -3.09
C MET A 75 -12.95 13.49 -3.18
N LYS A 76 -13.59 14.29 -2.33
CA LYS A 76 -14.98 14.71 -2.55
C LYS A 76 -14.93 16.03 -3.31
N GLN A 77 -15.76 16.19 -4.34
CA GLN A 77 -16.05 17.53 -4.83
C GLN A 77 -16.66 18.30 -3.66
N ALA A 78 -16.23 19.55 -3.46
CA ALA A 78 -17.01 20.45 -2.63
C ALA A 78 -18.36 20.57 -3.34
N ASP A 79 -19.44 20.15 -2.67
CA ASP A 79 -20.79 20.39 -3.18
C ASP A 79 -20.84 21.89 -3.52
N ASP A 80 -21.20 22.21 -4.77
CA ASP A 80 -21.48 23.58 -5.16
C ASP A 80 -22.49 24.10 -4.14
N VAL A 81 -22.02 24.97 -3.26
CA VAL A 81 -22.92 25.72 -2.37
C VAL A 81 -23.71 26.56 -3.35
N GLU A 82 -24.92 26.09 -3.68
CA GLU A 82 -25.89 26.82 -4.48
C GLU A 82 -25.94 28.23 -3.89
N ASP A 83 -25.44 29.18 -4.66
CA ASP A 83 -25.60 30.60 -4.43
C ASP A 83 -27.10 30.84 -4.58
N ASP A 84 -27.80 30.83 -3.44
CA ASP A 84 -29.20 31.25 -3.31
C ASP A 84 -29.21 32.79 -3.42
N SER A 85 -28.80 33.28 -4.59
CA SER A 85 -29.02 34.64 -5.05
C SER A 85 -30.18 34.63 -6.04
N ASP A 86 -31.28 35.25 -5.59
CA ASP A 86 -32.47 35.68 -6.34
C ASP A 86 -33.59 34.65 -6.58
N VAL A 87 -34.62 34.61 -5.70
CA VAL A 87 -35.94 35.31 -5.85
C VAL A 87 -36.68 35.38 -4.51
#